data_AF-A0A8H5PAM5-F1
#
_entry.id   AF-A0A8H5PAM5-F1
#
_cell.length_a   1.000
_cell.length_b   1.000
_cell.length_c   1.000
_cell.angle_alpha   90.00
_cell.angle_beta   90.00
_cell.angle_gamma   90.00
#
_symmetry.space_group_name_H-M   'P 1'
#
loop_
_entity.id
_entity.type
_entity.pdbx_description
1 polymer ?
#
loop_
_entity_poly.entity_id
_entity_poly.type
_entity_poly.pdbx_seq_one_letter_code
_entity_poly.pdbx_strand_id
1 'polypeptide(L)'
;MDTSTFHFFPRLPFELREQIWQDACLQLGPSERLRNIHYMYMDENRNIWPRDYDLRTDDPSNRSGYTWHSYIWHVGLWTACRESHYAVRDFEDLYFRLPRPRRCMRVISAQHSDSLPRSQVIDLTQDICFITTDSWESLLRPWRPIYVQTEDARGRRRLRKPQNIGVKFDPSWEEELENACFATVLRDFSPPLAFMIRLLFEVAREVFRGRSKVMLIDDESEWQSFDTEGHGGCRVFDSGQEYVELGYVLGFSTHIPHPDSPMEGFTNDLSYLFMRKLNDASDWHLRTHVLDTDYLISVLRRDKQVPMIRQ
;
A
#
# COMPACT_ATOMS: atom_id res chain seq x y z
N MET A 1 -30.71 29.64 10.97
CA MET A 1 -29.43 28.95 10.73
C MET A 1 -29.72 27.91 9.67
N ASP A 2 -29.24 28.11 8.45
CA ASP A 2 -29.42 27.14 7.37
C ASP A 2 -28.70 25.85 7.73
N THR A 3 -29.46 24.77 7.86
CA THR A 3 -28.93 23.42 7.87
C THR A 3 -28.33 23.16 6.49
N SER A 4 -27.01 23.22 6.36
CA SER A 4 -26.30 22.77 5.17
C SER A 4 -26.65 21.31 4.93
N THR A 5 -27.58 21.07 4.02
CA THR A 5 -28.02 19.74 3.68
C THR A 5 -26.97 19.16 2.74
N PHE A 6 -26.17 18.22 3.25
CA PHE A 6 -25.21 17.52 2.42
C PHE A 6 -25.96 16.58 1.46
N HIS A 7 -25.84 16.84 0.16
CA HIS A 7 -26.40 15.99 -0.87
C HIS A 7 -25.34 15.01 -1.37
N PHE A 8 -25.73 13.74 -1.52
CA PHE A 8 -24.89 12.77 -2.23
C PHE A 8 -24.61 13.25 -3.65
N PHE A 9 -23.39 12.99 -4.15
CA PHE A 9 -22.94 13.42 -5.48
C PHE A 9 -23.99 13.21 -6.60
N PRO A 10 -24.68 12.06 -6.71
CA PRO A 10 -25.63 11.82 -7.81
C PRO A 10 -26.89 12.70 -7.74
N ARG A 11 -27.16 13.33 -6.58
CA ARG A 11 -28.31 14.23 -6.35
C ARG A 11 -27.96 15.69 -6.60
N LEU A 12 -26.71 16.01 -6.92
CA LEU A 12 -26.30 17.36 -7.25
C LEU A 12 -26.81 17.75 -8.67
N PRO A 13 -27.16 19.04 -8.88
CA PRO A 13 -27.38 19.61 -10.20
C PRO A 13 -26.27 19.24 -11.18
N PHE A 14 -26.61 19.14 -12.47
CA PHE A 14 -25.65 18.71 -13.48
C PHE A 14 -24.44 19.65 -13.56
N GLU A 15 -24.69 20.96 -13.49
CA GLU A 15 -23.69 22.02 -13.56
C GLU A 15 -22.66 21.91 -12.43
N LEU A 16 -23.12 21.57 -11.22
CA LEU A 16 -22.23 21.33 -10.08
C LEU A 16 -21.45 20.04 -10.22
N ARG A 17 -22.05 18.96 -10.75
CA ARG A 17 -21.32 17.72 -11.03
C ARG A 17 -20.26 17.92 -12.10
N GLU A 18 -20.55 18.70 -13.14
CA GLU A 18 -19.62 19.04 -14.20
C GLU A 18 -18.45 19.87 -13.67
N GLN A 19 -18.74 20.91 -12.86
CA GLN A 19 -17.70 21.70 -12.22
C GLN A 19 -16.81 20.83 -11.32
N ILE A 20 -17.40 19.93 -10.52
CA ILE A 20 -16.64 18.98 -9.70
C ILE A 20 -15.78 18.06 -10.57
N TRP A 21 -16.29 17.54 -11.69
CA TRP A 21 -15.50 16.71 -12.60
C TRP A 21 -14.32 17.49 -13.20
N GLN A 22 -14.55 18.71 -13.65
CA GLN A 22 -13.51 19.57 -14.24
C GLN A 22 -12.43 19.91 -13.21
N ASP A 23 -12.83 20.39 -12.02
CA ASP A 23 -11.88 20.75 -10.96
C ASP A 23 -11.12 19.52 -10.46
N ALA A 24 -11.81 18.40 -10.29
CA ALA A 24 -11.21 17.19 -9.76
C ALA A 24 -10.27 16.50 -10.75
N CYS A 25 -10.59 16.55 -12.04
CA CYS A 25 -9.81 15.86 -13.06
C CYS A 25 -8.67 16.70 -13.66
N LEU A 26 -8.84 18.02 -13.80
CA LEU A 26 -7.85 18.88 -14.48
C LEU A 26 -6.66 19.29 -13.61
N GLN A 27 -6.75 19.20 -12.27
CA GLN A 27 -5.70 19.69 -11.37
C GLN A 27 -4.48 18.76 -11.25
N LEU A 28 -4.51 17.54 -11.82
CA LEU A 28 -3.38 16.61 -11.72
C LEU A 28 -2.46 16.67 -12.94
N GLY A 29 -1.22 17.12 -12.70
CA GLY A 29 -0.11 16.87 -13.60
C GLY A 29 0.23 15.37 -13.65
N PRO A 30 0.63 14.81 -14.82
CA PRO A 30 0.98 13.39 -14.98
C PRO A 30 2.18 12.90 -14.14
N SER A 31 2.94 13.81 -13.52
CA SER A 31 4.27 13.57 -12.95
C SER A 31 4.27 13.22 -11.46
N GLU A 32 3.21 13.49 -10.71
CA GLU A 32 3.16 13.19 -9.28
C GLU A 32 2.44 11.87 -9.05
N ARG A 33 3.22 10.77 -8.94
CA ARG A 33 2.70 9.46 -8.51
C ARG A 33 2.40 9.51 -7.01
N LEU A 34 1.18 9.91 -6.67
CA LEU A 34 0.69 9.91 -5.29
C LEU A 34 0.00 8.57 -5.00
N ARG A 35 0.53 7.80 -4.05
CA ARG A 35 -0.13 6.60 -3.50
C ARG A 35 -0.58 6.87 -2.09
N ASN A 36 -1.71 6.29 -1.69
CA ASN A 36 -2.19 6.38 -0.32
C ASN A 36 -2.02 5.04 0.41
N ILE A 37 -1.79 5.12 1.72
CA ILE A 37 -1.87 3.98 2.62
C ILE A 37 -3.32 3.84 3.12
N HIS A 38 -3.89 2.64 2.96
CA HIS A 38 -5.23 2.30 3.44
C HIS A 38 -5.13 1.20 4.49
N TYR A 39 -5.55 1.52 5.72
CA TYR A 39 -5.51 0.58 6.83
C TYR A 39 -6.66 -0.42 6.72
N MET A 40 -6.31 -1.70 6.61
CA MET A 40 -7.23 -2.83 6.48
C MET A 40 -7.08 -3.74 7.70
N TYR A 41 -8.19 -4.03 8.37
CA TYR A 41 -8.21 -5.05 9.41
C TYR A 41 -8.47 -6.42 8.79
N MET A 42 -7.72 -7.43 9.23
CA MET A 42 -7.89 -8.82 8.86
C MET A 42 -8.19 -9.67 10.09
N ASP A 43 -9.34 -10.33 10.09
CA ASP A 43 -9.69 -11.29 11.15
C ASP A 43 -9.04 -12.68 10.94
N GLU A 44 -9.21 -13.56 11.93
CA GLU A 44 -8.70 -14.93 11.89
C GLU A 44 -9.26 -15.77 10.73
N ASN A 45 -10.43 -15.38 10.21
CA ASN A 45 -11.07 -16.01 9.05
C ASN A 45 -10.56 -15.41 7.72
N ARG A 46 -9.62 -14.45 7.77
CA ARG A 46 -9.09 -13.69 6.64
C ARG A 46 -10.15 -12.85 5.92
N ASN A 47 -11.23 -12.50 6.60
CA ASN A 47 -12.11 -11.44 6.14
C ASN A 47 -11.38 -10.12 6.33
N ILE A 48 -11.38 -9.29 5.29
CA ILE A 48 -10.69 -8.01 5.29
C ILE A 48 -11.73 -6.91 5.14
N TRP A 49 -11.62 -5.89 5.97
CA TRP A 49 -12.42 -4.68 5.85
C TRP A 49 -11.60 -3.45 6.20
N PRO A 50 -12.01 -2.26 5.73
CA PRO A 50 -11.33 -1.03 6.08
C PRO A 50 -11.42 -0.76 7.58
N ARG A 51 -10.31 -0.39 8.20
CA ARG A 51 -10.28 -0.04 9.62
C ARG A 51 -10.97 1.31 9.81
N ASP A 52 -11.85 1.40 10.81
CA ASP A 52 -12.47 2.67 11.16
C ASP A 52 -11.42 3.66 11.64
N TYR A 53 -11.46 4.86 11.08
CA TYR A 53 -10.83 6.03 11.70
C TYR A 53 -11.82 6.61 12.71
N ASP A 54 -11.49 6.52 13.99
CA ASP A 54 -12.22 7.24 15.02
C ASP A 54 -11.62 8.64 15.15
N LEU A 55 -12.30 9.61 14.52
CA LEU A 55 -11.94 11.03 14.52
C LEU A 55 -11.81 11.62 15.95
N ARG A 56 -12.23 10.87 17.00
CA ARG A 56 -12.33 11.32 18.39
C ARG A 56 -11.26 10.74 19.32
N THR A 57 -10.57 9.66 18.95
CA THR A 57 -9.59 8.99 19.83
C THR A 57 -8.14 9.36 19.52
N ASP A 58 -7.89 9.90 18.33
CA ASP A 58 -6.55 10.35 17.94
C ASP A 58 -6.36 11.80 18.39
N ASP A 59 -5.34 12.01 19.22
CA ASP A 59 -4.96 13.29 19.81
C ASP A 59 -4.94 14.40 18.73
N PRO A 60 -5.61 15.56 18.92
CA PRO A 60 -5.54 16.68 17.99
C PRO A 60 -4.12 17.22 17.75
N SER A 61 -3.14 16.89 18.60
CA SER A 61 -1.71 17.16 18.39
C SER A 61 -1.04 16.16 17.43
N ASN A 62 -1.61 14.96 17.30
CA ASN A 62 -1.19 13.88 16.45
C ASN A 62 -2.21 13.72 15.32
N ARG A 63 -2.31 14.75 14.45
CA ARG A 63 -3.17 14.73 13.27
C ARG A 63 -2.69 13.65 12.28
N SER A 64 -2.93 12.39 12.61
CA SER A 64 -3.05 11.24 11.71
C SER A 64 -4.34 11.34 10.89
N GLY A 65 -4.78 12.56 10.58
CA GLY A 65 -5.98 12.79 9.82
C GLY A 65 -5.70 12.46 8.37
N TYR A 66 -6.33 11.40 7.86
CA TYR A 66 -6.50 11.18 6.43
C TYR A 66 -6.60 12.54 5.76
N THR A 67 -5.71 12.84 4.81
CA THR A 67 -5.94 13.98 3.95
C THR A 67 -7.17 13.62 3.11
N TRP A 68 -8.34 13.96 3.65
CA TRP A 68 -9.65 13.92 2.99
C TRP A 68 -9.58 14.43 1.54
N HIS A 69 -8.63 15.34 1.30
CA HIS A 69 -8.18 15.73 -0.02
C HIS A 69 -7.87 14.53 -0.94
N SER A 70 -6.93 13.61 -0.65
CA SER A 70 -6.54 12.57 -1.63
C SER A 70 -7.65 11.58 -2.03
N TYR A 71 -8.66 11.38 -1.16
CA TYR A 71 -9.82 10.53 -1.45
C TYR A 71 -10.84 11.14 -2.43
N ILE A 72 -10.94 12.47 -2.48
CA ILE A 72 -12.05 13.15 -3.17
C ILE A 72 -11.82 13.35 -4.66
N TRP A 73 -10.59 13.44 -5.14
CA TRP A 73 -10.33 13.93 -6.50
C TRP A 73 -10.76 12.91 -7.58
N HIS A 74 -10.12 11.75 -7.71
CA HIS A 74 -10.47 10.78 -8.78
C HIS A 74 -11.10 9.49 -8.27
N VAL A 75 -10.59 8.96 -7.17
CA VAL A 75 -10.94 7.63 -6.67
C VAL A 75 -12.38 7.63 -6.13
N GLY A 76 -12.77 8.65 -5.36
CA GLY A 76 -14.15 8.83 -4.91
C GLY A 76 -15.15 8.98 -6.07
N LEU A 77 -14.84 9.84 -7.05
CA LEU A 77 -15.70 10.06 -8.22
C LEU A 77 -15.86 8.82 -9.09
N TRP A 78 -14.82 7.98 -9.21
CA TRP A 78 -14.88 6.72 -9.97
C TRP A 78 -15.97 5.77 -9.47
N THR A 79 -16.25 5.75 -8.16
CA THR A 79 -17.24 4.84 -7.56
C THR A 79 -18.51 5.55 -7.07
N ALA A 80 -18.63 6.87 -7.27
CA ALA A 80 -19.76 7.66 -6.79
C ALA A 80 -21.08 7.25 -7.46
N CYS A 81 -21.10 7.14 -8.79
CA CYS A 81 -22.19 6.58 -9.58
C CYS A 81 -21.73 6.22 -10.99
N ARG A 82 -22.63 5.62 -11.77
CA ARG A 82 -22.34 5.19 -13.14
C ARG A 82 -21.96 6.36 -14.06
N GLU A 83 -22.65 7.49 -13.95
CA GLU A 83 -22.36 8.69 -14.75
C GLU A 83 -20.96 9.24 -14.44
N SER A 84 -20.65 9.35 -13.14
CA SER A 84 -19.34 9.82 -12.68
C SER A 84 -18.21 8.89 -13.12
N HIS A 85 -18.42 7.57 -13.03
CA HIS A 85 -17.47 6.59 -13.55
C HIS A 85 -17.17 6.80 -15.04
N TYR A 86 -18.18 7.06 -15.88
CA TYR A 86 -17.95 7.30 -17.30
C TYR A 86 -17.21 8.61 -17.55
N ALA A 87 -17.56 9.69 -16.84
CA ALA A 87 -16.87 10.97 -16.97
C ALA A 87 -15.37 10.86 -16.61
N VAL A 88 -15.05 10.21 -15.49
CA VAL A 88 -13.65 10.01 -15.07
C VAL A 88 -12.89 9.09 -16.03
N ARG A 89 -13.52 8.00 -16.50
CA ARG A 89 -12.90 7.10 -17.48
C ARG A 89 -12.61 7.83 -18.79
N ASP A 90 -13.57 8.58 -19.32
CA ASP A 90 -13.41 9.28 -20.60
C ASP A 90 -12.33 10.38 -20.47
N PHE A 91 -12.22 11.02 -19.30
CA PHE A 91 -11.10 11.92 -18.98
C PHE A 91 -9.75 11.18 -18.98
N GLU A 92 -9.66 10.03 -18.30
CA GLU A 92 -8.42 9.24 -18.25
C GLU A 92 -7.97 8.77 -19.63
N ASP A 93 -8.91 8.30 -20.46
CA ASP A 93 -8.64 7.86 -21.83
C ASP A 93 -8.14 9.02 -22.73
N LEU A 94 -8.61 10.25 -22.49
CA LEU A 94 -8.20 11.45 -23.24
C LEU A 94 -6.82 11.96 -22.84
N TYR A 95 -6.49 11.94 -21.54
CA TYR A 95 -5.28 12.58 -21.00
C TYR A 95 -4.10 11.61 -20.82
N PHE A 96 -4.35 10.34 -20.49
CA PHE A 96 -3.30 9.33 -20.37
C PHE A 96 -3.20 8.52 -21.65
N ARG A 97 -2.21 8.85 -22.50
CA ARG A 97 -1.90 8.16 -23.78
C ARG A 97 -1.69 6.64 -23.66
N LEU A 98 -1.63 6.10 -22.44
CA LEU A 98 -1.66 4.67 -22.14
C LEU A 98 -2.73 4.44 -21.06
N PRO A 99 -3.88 3.82 -21.38
CA PRO A 99 -4.89 3.51 -20.38
C PRO A 99 -4.31 2.50 -19.40
N ARG A 100 -3.88 2.97 -18.22
CA ARG A 100 -3.71 2.08 -17.08
C ARG A 100 -5.11 1.84 -16.55
N PRO A 101 -5.62 0.60 -16.52
CA PRO A 101 -6.92 0.35 -15.94
C PRO A 101 -6.80 0.59 -14.43
N ARG A 102 -7.09 1.81 -13.96
CA ARG A 102 -7.31 2.07 -12.55
C ARG A 102 -8.39 1.10 -12.09
N ARG A 103 -8.10 0.34 -11.04
CA ARG A 103 -9.08 -0.58 -10.44
C ARG A 103 -9.55 0.00 -9.13
N CYS A 104 -9.98 1.26 -9.18
CA CYS A 104 -10.67 1.90 -8.10
C CYS A 104 -11.94 1.11 -7.78
N MET A 105 -11.98 0.53 -6.60
CA MET A 105 -13.06 -0.30 -6.13
C MET A 105 -13.43 0.10 -4.71
N ARG A 106 -14.71 0.00 -4.37
CA ARG A 106 -15.16 0.16 -3.00
C ARG A 106 -14.89 -1.15 -2.26
N VAL A 107 -14.00 -1.14 -1.27
CA VAL A 107 -13.83 -2.27 -0.34
C VAL A 107 -15.00 -2.27 0.62
N ILE A 108 -15.65 -3.42 0.76
CA ILE A 108 -16.85 -3.60 1.58
C ILE A 108 -16.57 -4.61 2.69
N SER A 109 -17.11 -4.37 3.88
CA SER A 109 -17.07 -5.35 4.97
C SER A 109 -17.98 -6.54 4.65
N ALA A 110 -17.49 -7.75 4.96
CA ALA A 110 -18.31 -8.96 4.91
C ALA A 110 -19.33 -9.00 6.06
N GLN A 111 -19.05 -8.32 7.17
CA GLN A 111 -19.91 -8.26 8.34
C GLN A 111 -20.86 -7.05 8.20
N HIS A 112 -22.12 -7.32 7.89
CA HIS A 112 -23.21 -6.36 8.07
C HIS A 112 -23.50 -6.23 9.57
N SER A 113 -22.70 -5.43 10.29
CA SER A 113 -23.11 -4.94 11.60
C SER A 113 -23.78 -3.57 11.43
N ASP A 114 -24.87 -3.34 12.16
CA ASP A 114 -25.66 -2.09 12.09
C ASP A 114 -24.86 -0.86 12.57
N SER A 115 -23.71 -1.07 13.22
CA SER A 115 -22.69 -0.05 13.47
C SER A 115 -21.76 0.11 12.26
N LEU A 116 -22.33 0.58 11.15
CA LEU A 116 -21.67 1.06 9.92
C LEU A 116 -20.53 0.21 9.34
N PRO A 117 -20.74 -0.55 8.24
CA PRO A 117 -19.64 -0.90 7.36
C PRO A 117 -19.16 0.37 6.65
N ARG A 118 -18.08 1.01 7.12
CA ARG A 118 -17.47 2.14 6.40
C ARG A 118 -16.69 1.59 5.20
N SER A 119 -17.32 1.67 4.05
CA SER A 119 -16.66 1.30 2.80
C SER A 119 -15.62 2.35 2.42
N GLN A 120 -14.41 1.92 2.08
CA GLN A 120 -13.36 2.80 1.55
C GLN A 120 -13.18 2.53 0.06
N VAL A 121 -12.91 3.58 -0.72
CA VAL A 121 -12.61 3.44 -2.14
C VAL A 121 -11.11 3.45 -2.33
N ILE A 122 -10.59 2.41 -2.98
CA ILE A 122 -9.16 2.13 -3.06
C ILE A 122 -8.80 1.81 -4.51
N ASP A 123 -7.72 2.38 -5.02
CA ASP A 123 -7.10 1.88 -6.25
C ASP A 123 -6.25 0.64 -5.93
N LEU A 124 -6.81 -0.55 -6.14
CA LEU A 124 -6.12 -1.81 -5.87
C LEU A 124 -4.83 -2.04 -6.70
N THR A 125 -4.52 -1.15 -7.66
CA THR A 125 -3.28 -1.21 -8.44
C THR A 125 -2.19 -0.27 -7.94
N GLN A 126 -2.57 0.90 -7.41
CA GLN A 126 -1.62 1.95 -7.02
C GLN A 126 -1.52 2.11 -5.51
N ASP A 127 -2.64 2.08 -4.80
CA ASP A 127 -2.67 2.28 -3.36
C ASP A 127 -2.08 1.08 -2.60
N ILE A 128 -1.67 1.34 -1.36
CA ILE A 128 -1.13 0.33 -0.45
C ILE A 128 -2.24 -0.12 0.51
N CYS A 129 -2.58 -1.40 0.46
CA CYS A 129 -3.48 -2.03 1.43
C CYS A 129 -2.67 -2.51 2.63
N PHE A 130 -2.59 -1.69 3.67
CA PHE A 130 -1.82 -1.98 4.87
C PHE A 130 -2.61 -2.90 5.81
N ILE A 131 -2.09 -4.10 6.06
CA ILE A 131 -2.79 -5.13 6.83
C ILE A 131 -2.45 -4.98 8.31
N THR A 132 -3.49 -4.89 9.12
CA THR A 132 -3.46 -4.99 10.59
C THR A 132 -4.28 -6.19 11.04
N THR A 133 -3.86 -6.85 12.11
CA THR A 133 -4.62 -7.93 12.74
C THR A 133 -4.24 -8.01 14.21
N ASP A 134 -5.15 -8.55 15.04
CA ASP A 134 -4.87 -8.84 16.44
C ASP A 134 -4.26 -10.24 16.63
N SER A 135 -4.25 -11.07 15.59
CA SER A 135 -3.94 -12.50 15.69
C SER A 135 -3.15 -13.01 14.48
N TRP A 136 -1.89 -12.57 14.34
CA TRP A 136 -0.99 -13.02 13.26
C TRP A 136 -0.82 -14.54 13.21
N GLU A 137 -0.80 -15.20 14.37
CA GLU A 137 -0.65 -16.66 14.50
C GLU A 137 -1.74 -17.44 13.76
N SER A 138 -3.00 -17.01 13.93
CA SER A 138 -4.16 -17.64 13.27
C SER A 138 -4.04 -17.59 11.74
N LEU A 139 -3.40 -16.55 11.21
CA LEU A 139 -3.25 -16.34 9.77
C LEU A 139 -2.20 -17.24 9.13
N LEU A 140 -1.29 -17.81 9.92
CA LEU A 140 -0.21 -18.64 9.37
C LEU A 140 -0.71 -20.01 8.90
N ARG A 141 -1.79 -20.57 9.46
CA ARG A 141 -2.20 -21.96 9.21
C ARG A 141 -3.72 -22.17 9.23
N PRO A 142 -4.34 -22.58 8.10
CA PRO A 142 -3.76 -22.75 6.77
C PRO A 142 -3.47 -21.40 6.08
N TRP A 143 -2.39 -21.34 5.28
CA TRP A 143 -2.11 -20.16 4.45
C TRP A 143 -3.15 -20.03 3.34
N ARG A 144 -3.65 -18.82 3.12
CA ARG A 144 -4.53 -18.48 2.00
C ARG A 144 -4.05 -17.17 1.36
N PRO A 145 -4.27 -16.95 0.06
CA PRO A 145 -3.96 -15.66 -0.54
C PRO A 145 -4.85 -14.55 -0.01
N ILE A 146 -4.35 -13.32 -0.06
CA ILE A 146 -5.04 -12.13 0.44
C ILE A 146 -5.97 -11.59 -0.65
N TYR A 147 -7.28 -11.56 -0.34
CA TYR A 147 -8.31 -10.98 -1.21
C TYR A 147 -9.20 -10.05 -0.40
N VAL A 148 -9.54 -8.92 -0.99
CA VAL A 148 -10.53 -7.99 -0.46
C VAL A 148 -11.86 -8.14 -1.18
N GLN A 149 -12.95 -8.08 -0.42
CA GLN A 149 -14.29 -8.03 -1.00
C GLN A 149 -14.53 -6.61 -1.51
N THR A 150 -14.90 -6.49 -2.78
CA THR A 150 -15.05 -5.20 -3.45
C THR A 150 -16.34 -5.05 -4.21
N GLU A 151 -16.76 -3.81 -4.42
CA GLU A 151 -17.92 -3.40 -5.20
C GLU A 151 -17.50 -2.33 -6.21
N ASP A 152 -17.93 -2.47 -7.47
CA ASP A 152 -17.70 -1.45 -8.49
C ASP A 152 -18.83 -0.40 -8.56
N ALA A 153 -18.66 0.62 -9.39
CA ALA A 153 -19.66 1.68 -9.59
C ALA A 153 -21.03 1.19 -10.11
N ARG A 154 -21.13 -0.07 -10.56
CA ARG A 154 -22.37 -0.73 -10.99
C ARG A 154 -22.98 -1.61 -9.91
N GLY A 155 -22.42 -1.61 -8.70
CA GLY A 155 -22.85 -2.46 -7.58
C GLY A 155 -22.42 -3.93 -7.73
N ARG A 156 -21.51 -4.27 -8.65
CA ARG A 156 -21.08 -5.66 -8.83
C ARG A 156 -20.02 -6.01 -7.80
N ARG A 157 -20.30 -7.04 -7.01
CA ARG A 157 -19.42 -7.54 -5.96
C ARG A 157 -18.42 -8.58 -6.48
N ARG A 158 -17.14 -8.44 -6.13
CA ARG A 158 -16.05 -9.35 -6.53
C ARG A 158 -14.97 -9.43 -5.45
N LEU A 159 -14.37 -10.61 -5.30
CA LEU A 159 -13.09 -10.75 -4.62
C LEU A 159 -11.96 -10.26 -5.54
N ARG A 160 -11.08 -9.41 -5.03
CA ARG A 160 -9.94 -8.86 -5.77
C ARG A 160 -8.69 -8.91 -4.91
N LYS A 161 -7.56 -9.23 -5.55
CA LYS A 161 -6.24 -9.16 -4.91
C LYS A 161 -5.69 -7.74 -5.05
N PRO A 162 -5.29 -7.07 -3.96
CA PRO A 162 -4.54 -5.82 -4.04
C PRO A 162 -3.13 -6.06 -4.58
N GLN A 163 -2.62 -5.14 -5.41
CA GLN A 163 -1.27 -5.24 -5.95
C GLN A 163 -0.21 -4.82 -4.92
N ASN A 164 -0.47 -3.85 -4.06
CA ASN A 164 0.50 -3.44 -3.04
C ASN A 164 -0.06 -3.77 -1.66
N ILE A 165 0.54 -4.75 -0.99
CA ILE A 165 0.13 -5.19 0.35
C ILE A 165 1.15 -4.66 1.34
N GLY A 166 0.71 -3.77 2.22
CA GLY A 166 1.54 -3.16 3.25
C GLY A 166 1.56 -3.99 4.53
N VAL A 167 2.73 -4.11 5.14
CA VAL A 167 2.92 -4.64 6.50
C VAL A 167 3.83 -3.68 7.25
N LYS A 168 3.54 -3.49 8.55
CA LYS A 168 4.40 -2.69 9.42
C LYS A 168 5.74 -3.41 9.60
N PHE A 169 6.85 -2.70 9.38
CA PHE A 169 8.15 -3.20 9.79
C PHE A 169 8.31 -3.05 11.31
N ASP A 170 8.87 -4.09 11.94
CA ASP A 170 9.25 -4.09 13.35
C ASP A 170 10.78 -4.30 13.41
N PRO A 171 11.55 -3.36 13.98
CA PRO A 171 13.01 -3.49 14.07
C PRO A 171 13.49 -4.76 14.77
N SER A 172 12.69 -5.34 15.68
CA SER A 172 13.05 -6.61 16.33
C SER A 172 13.22 -7.76 15.34
N TRP A 173 12.65 -7.66 14.13
CA TRP A 173 12.82 -8.66 13.09
C TRP A 173 14.26 -8.75 12.56
N GLU A 174 15.06 -7.68 12.69
CA GLU A 174 16.48 -7.71 12.37
C GLU A 174 17.19 -8.72 13.28
N GLU A 175 17.07 -8.56 14.60
CA GLU A 175 17.65 -9.47 15.59
C GLU A 175 17.14 -10.91 15.41
N GLU A 176 15.85 -11.09 15.08
CA GLU A 176 15.30 -12.42 14.79
C GLU A 176 15.95 -13.09 13.57
N LEU A 177 16.23 -12.32 12.51
CA LEU A 177 16.86 -12.82 11.30
C LEU A 177 18.37 -13.06 11.48
N GLU A 178 19.07 -12.19 12.20
CA GLU A 178 20.50 -12.35 12.52
C GLU A 178 20.74 -13.66 13.28
N ASN A 179 19.84 -14.00 14.20
CA ASN A 179 19.91 -15.23 14.99
C ASN A 179 19.44 -16.48 14.22
N ALA A 180 18.92 -16.34 13.00
CA ALA A 180 18.48 -17.46 12.20
C ALA A 180 19.67 -18.31 11.72
N CYS A 181 19.57 -19.63 11.88
CA CYS A 181 20.56 -20.59 11.42
C CYS A 181 20.01 -21.49 10.30
N PHE A 182 20.82 -22.42 9.83
CA PHE A 182 20.45 -23.33 8.73
C PHE A 182 19.23 -24.22 9.03
N ALA A 183 18.94 -24.49 10.31
CA ALA A 183 17.82 -25.30 10.74
C ALA A 183 16.53 -24.49 10.95
N THR A 184 16.62 -23.15 10.92
CA THR A 184 15.50 -22.26 11.21
C THR A 184 14.37 -22.46 10.19
N VAL A 185 13.18 -22.71 10.71
CA VAL A 185 11.94 -22.83 9.96
C VAL A 185 11.02 -21.66 10.27
N LEU A 186 10.02 -21.42 9.41
CA LEU A 186 9.05 -20.32 9.58
C LEU A 186 8.29 -20.30 10.92
N ARG A 187 8.31 -21.38 11.71
CA ARG A 187 7.67 -21.41 13.03
C ARG A 187 8.55 -20.85 14.14
N ASP A 188 9.85 -20.69 13.86
CA ASP A 188 10.83 -20.24 14.84
C ASP A 188 10.90 -18.71 14.91
N PHE A 189 10.36 -18.02 13.89
CA PHE A 189 10.18 -16.58 13.85
C PHE A 189 8.88 -16.16 14.55
N SER A 190 8.84 -14.89 14.96
CA SER A 190 7.64 -14.24 15.45
C SER A 190 6.52 -14.34 14.42
N PRO A 191 5.26 -14.45 14.87
CA PRO A 191 4.12 -14.59 13.96
C PRO A 191 4.01 -13.48 12.88
N PRO A 192 4.28 -12.19 13.19
CA PRO A 192 4.31 -11.12 12.19
C PRO A 192 5.40 -11.31 11.13
N LEU A 193 6.63 -11.64 11.53
CA LEU A 193 7.75 -11.90 10.61
C LEU A 193 7.47 -13.12 9.73
N ALA A 194 7.00 -14.21 10.34
CA ALA A 194 6.61 -15.42 9.62
C ALA A 194 5.49 -15.15 8.60
N PHE A 195 4.54 -14.28 8.92
CA PHE A 195 3.48 -13.86 8.00
C PHE A 195 4.06 -13.09 6.81
N MET A 196 4.93 -12.11 7.08
CA MET A 196 5.58 -11.30 6.05
C MET A 196 6.42 -12.18 5.10
N ILE A 197 7.25 -13.09 5.63
CA ILE A 197 8.06 -13.99 4.79
C ILE A 197 7.14 -14.86 3.89
N ARG A 198 6.04 -15.40 4.43
CA ARG A 198 5.08 -16.16 3.63
C ARG A 198 4.40 -15.33 2.56
N LEU A 199 4.04 -14.09 2.87
CA LEU A 199 3.46 -13.16 1.91
C LEU A 199 4.44 -12.87 0.77
N LEU A 200 5.72 -12.67 1.08
CA LEU A 200 6.77 -12.48 0.08
C LEU A 200 6.89 -13.70 -0.86
N PHE A 201 6.88 -14.91 -0.32
CA PHE A 201 6.89 -16.13 -1.15
C PHE A 201 5.64 -16.26 -2.03
N GLU A 202 4.47 -15.86 -1.53
CA GLU A 202 3.24 -15.85 -2.35
C GLU A 202 3.39 -14.88 -3.52
N VAL A 203 3.82 -13.65 -3.24
CA VAL A 203 3.97 -12.58 -4.25
C VAL A 203 5.03 -12.93 -5.29
N ALA A 204 6.18 -13.46 -4.86
CA ALA A 204 7.26 -13.82 -5.77
C ALA A 204 6.82 -14.86 -6.82
N ARG A 205 5.90 -15.77 -6.47
CA ARG A 205 5.41 -16.84 -7.37
C ARG A 205 4.49 -16.37 -8.50
N GLU A 206 4.09 -15.10 -8.52
CA GLU A 206 3.15 -14.57 -9.50
C GLU A 206 3.83 -14.23 -10.83
N VAL A 207 4.04 -15.25 -11.67
CA VAL A 207 4.99 -15.19 -12.80
C VAL A 207 4.69 -14.13 -13.88
N PHE A 208 3.44 -13.67 -14.11
CA PHE A 208 3.16 -12.91 -15.36
C PHE A 208 2.00 -11.90 -15.38
N ARG A 209 1.30 -11.57 -14.27
CA ARG A 209 0.16 -10.63 -14.35
C ARG A 209 0.14 -9.61 -13.22
N GLY A 210 0.67 -8.42 -13.51
CA GLY A 210 0.59 -7.23 -12.65
C GLY A 210 1.23 -7.48 -11.29
N ARG A 211 2.57 -7.33 -11.24
CA ARG A 211 3.44 -7.66 -10.11
C ARG A 211 2.83 -7.16 -8.80
N SER A 212 2.28 -8.08 -8.00
CA SER A 212 1.99 -7.77 -6.61
C SER A 212 3.30 -7.46 -5.90
N LYS A 213 3.22 -6.68 -4.83
CA LYS A 213 4.35 -6.21 -4.05
C LYS A 213 4.01 -6.26 -2.58
N VAL A 214 4.98 -6.67 -1.79
CA VAL A 214 4.99 -6.50 -0.35
C VAL A 214 5.64 -5.16 -0.05
N MET A 215 4.94 -4.27 0.63
CA MET A 215 5.43 -2.96 1.02
C MET A 215 5.73 -3.00 2.52
N LEU A 216 6.98 -2.81 2.94
CA LEU A 216 7.34 -2.68 4.35
C LEU A 216 7.25 -1.21 4.75
N ILE A 217 6.26 -0.87 5.57
CA ILE A 217 6.10 0.51 6.04
C ILE A 217 6.91 0.69 7.32
N ASP A 218 7.87 1.59 7.27
CA ASP A 218 8.85 1.83 8.32
C ASP A 218 8.87 3.31 8.69
N ASP A 219 8.70 3.59 9.98
CA ASP A 219 8.76 4.94 10.56
C ASP A 219 9.97 5.15 11.47
N GLU A 220 10.83 4.15 11.63
CA GLU A 220 11.96 4.19 12.54
C GLU A 220 13.28 4.36 11.78
N SER A 221 13.48 3.54 10.73
CA SER A 221 14.75 3.49 10.01
C SER A 221 15.08 4.79 9.29
N GLU A 222 16.34 5.15 9.38
CA GLU A 222 16.93 6.26 8.67
C GLU A 222 17.29 5.87 7.23
N TRP A 223 17.32 6.86 6.34
CA TRP A 223 17.66 6.64 4.93
C TRP A 223 18.42 7.82 4.34
N GLN A 224 19.10 7.59 3.22
CA GLN A 224 19.89 8.59 2.51
C GLN A 224 19.42 8.73 1.06
N SER A 225 19.55 9.94 0.50
CA SER A 225 19.29 10.23 -0.91
C SER A 225 20.57 10.54 -1.67
N PHE A 226 20.75 9.90 -2.82
CA PHE A 226 21.77 10.24 -3.82
C PHE A 226 21.29 11.30 -4.82
N ASP A 227 19.99 11.63 -4.84
CA ASP A 227 19.45 12.66 -5.73
C ASP A 227 19.67 14.07 -5.16
N THR A 228 20.33 14.92 -5.95
CA THR A 228 20.61 16.32 -5.64
C THR A 228 19.44 17.26 -5.97
N GLU A 229 18.48 16.84 -6.80
CA GLU A 229 17.37 17.69 -7.28
C GLU A 229 16.06 17.46 -6.54
N GLY A 230 16.01 16.52 -5.60
CA GLY A 230 14.82 16.29 -4.77
C GLY A 230 13.65 15.65 -5.52
N HIS A 231 13.88 15.04 -6.68
CA HIS A 231 12.96 14.13 -7.38
C HIS A 231 12.91 12.77 -6.67
N GLY A 232 12.69 12.83 -5.36
CA GLY A 232 12.84 11.72 -4.45
C GLY A 232 11.68 10.73 -4.55
N GLY A 233 11.72 9.88 -5.57
CA GLY A 233 11.02 8.58 -5.56
C GLY A 233 9.50 8.67 -5.69
N CYS A 234 8.83 7.52 -5.63
CA CYS A 234 7.37 7.52 -5.48
C CYS A 234 7.03 7.99 -4.07
N ARG A 235 6.23 9.05 -3.96
CA ARG A 235 5.79 9.63 -2.70
C ARG A 235 4.52 8.90 -2.25
N VAL A 236 4.56 8.37 -1.03
CA VAL A 236 3.44 7.67 -0.41
C VAL A 236 2.95 8.54 0.73
N PHE A 237 1.63 8.70 0.84
CA PHE A 237 1.03 9.52 1.89
C PHE A 237 0.23 8.66 2.85
N ASP A 238 0.47 8.91 4.13
CA ASP A 238 -0.40 8.47 5.21
C ASP A 238 -0.79 9.70 6.02
N SER A 239 -2.01 10.18 5.80
CA SER A 239 -2.63 11.12 6.74
C SER A 239 -1.81 12.37 7.05
N GLY A 240 -1.17 12.93 6.02
CA GLY A 240 -0.30 14.11 6.12
C GLY A 240 1.18 13.81 6.36
N GLN A 241 1.52 12.57 6.75
CA GLN A 241 2.89 12.08 6.75
C GLN A 241 3.28 11.61 5.35
N GLU A 242 4.50 11.96 4.95
CA GLU A 242 5.08 11.55 3.68
C GLU A 242 6.09 10.43 3.92
N TYR A 243 6.01 9.43 3.07
CA TYR A 243 6.96 8.34 2.98
C TYR A 243 7.56 8.30 1.57
N VAL A 244 8.75 7.73 1.48
CA VAL A 244 9.48 7.51 0.23
C VAL A 244 9.62 6.01 -0.03
N GLU A 245 9.34 5.59 -1.26
CA GLU A 245 9.66 4.23 -1.69
C GLU A 245 11.17 4.09 -1.95
N LEU A 246 11.80 3.11 -1.29
CA LEU A 246 13.14 2.63 -1.62
C LEU A 246 13.04 1.74 -2.87
N GLY A 247 13.67 2.14 -3.95
CA GLY A 247 13.61 1.45 -5.23
C GLY A 247 14.72 0.42 -5.43
N TYR A 248 14.66 -0.22 -6.60
CA TYR A 248 15.62 -1.17 -7.15
C TYR A 248 17.02 -0.55 -7.34
N VAL A 249 18.07 -1.13 -6.76
CA VAL A 249 19.46 -0.61 -6.84
C VAL A 249 19.97 -0.61 -8.29
N LEU A 250 19.62 -1.64 -9.07
CA LEU A 250 19.97 -1.74 -10.50
C LEU A 250 19.09 -0.86 -11.44
N GLY A 251 18.18 -0.06 -10.88
CA GLY A 251 17.14 0.67 -11.60
C GLY A 251 17.14 2.17 -11.34
N PHE A 252 18.23 2.71 -10.81
CA PHE A 252 18.35 4.12 -10.40
C PHE A 252 17.46 4.48 -9.22
N SER A 253 17.35 3.61 -8.19
CA SER A 253 16.86 4.11 -6.90
C SER A 253 17.82 5.16 -6.38
N THR A 254 17.28 6.33 -6.08
CA THR A 254 18.03 7.43 -5.48
C THR A 254 17.99 7.36 -3.96
N HIS A 255 17.26 6.41 -3.37
CA HIS A 255 17.14 6.25 -1.92
C HIS A 255 17.57 4.86 -1.49
N ILE A 256 18.33 4.80 -0.40
CA ILE A 256 18.73 3.56 0.26
C ILE A 256 18.55 3.71 1.78
N PRO A 257 18.34 2.61 2.52
CA PRO A 257 18.44 2.64 3.98
C PRO A 257 19.81 3.19 4.41
N HIS A 258 19.86 3.82 5.59
CA HIS A 258 21.13 4.20 6.20
C HIS A 258 21.89 2.92 6.60
N PRO A 259 23.23 2.85 6.47
CA PRO A 259 24.01 1.65 6.80
C PRO A 259 23.78 1.10 8.22
N ASP A 260 23.50 1.99 9.18
CA ASP A 260 23.23 1.66 10.58
C ASP A 260 21.73 1.54 10.91
N SER A 261 20.85 1.56 9.90
CA SER A 261 19.41 1.44 10.12
C SER A 261 18.98 -0.03 10.20
N PRO A 262 17.99 -0.36 11.06
CA PRO A 262 17.51 -1.74 11.18
C PRO A 262 16.99 -2.35 9.88
N MET A 263 16.43 -1.50 8.99
CA MET A 263 15.98 -1.93 7.66
C MET A 263 17.13 -2.45 6.78
N GLU A 264 18.34 -1.89 6.89
CA GLU A 264 19.49 -2.34 6.10
C GLU A 264 19.91 -3.75 6.50
N GLY A 265 20.16 -4.00 7.79
CA GLY A 265 20.54 -5.31 8.30
C GLY A 265 19.46 -6.35 7.99
N PHE A 266 18.21 -6.03 8.31
CA PHE A 266 17.06 -6.88 8.03
C PHE A 266 16.94 -7.28 6.55
N THR A 267 17.04 -6.32 5.61
CA THR A 267 16.87 -6.63 4.18
C THR A 267 18.02 -7.44 3.60
N ASN A 268 19.25 -7.24 4.11
CA ASN A 268 20.40 -8.05 3.76
C ASN A 268 20.23 -9.49 4.24
N ASP A 269 19.89 -9.71 5.51
CA ASP A 269 19.69 -11.05 6.08
C ASP A 269 18.51 -11.79 5.44
N LEU A 270 17.41 -11.07 5.22
CA LEU A 270 16.26 -11.59 4.50
C LEU A 270 16.66 -12.03 3.08
N SER A 271 17.51 -11.26 2.40
CA SER A 271 17.98 -11.60 1.06
C SER A 271 18.80 -12.89 1.05
N TYR A 272 19.70 -13.07 2.00
CA TYR A 272 20.47 -14.30 2.13
C TYR A 272 19.55 -15.51 2.39
N LEU A 273 18.60 -15.37 3.32
CA LEU A 273 17.64 -16.42 3.63
C LEU A 273 16.75 -16.76 2.41
N PHE A 274 16.22 -15.74 1.75
CA PHE A 274 15.30 -15.88 0.63
C PHE A 274 15.98 -16.49 -0.60
N MET A 275 17.15 -15.98 -0.99
CA MET A 275 17.94 -16.49 -2.09
C MET A 275 18.30 -17.96 -1.90
N ARG A 276 18.68 -18.36 -0.69
CA ARG A 276 18.97 -19.76 -0.37
C ARG A 276 17.75 -20.66 -0.59
N LYS A 277 16.59 -20.28 -0.05
CA LYS A 277 15.36 -21.06 -0.19
C LYS A 277 14.85 -21.12 -1.64
N LEU A 278 15.04 -20.06 -2.42
CA LEU A 278 14.73 -20.07 -3.85
C LEU A 278 15.67 -20.95 -4.66
N ASN A 279 16.97 -20.94 -4.34
CA ASN A 279 17.94 -21.85 -4.95
C ASN A 279 17.60 -23.32 -4.65
N ASP A 280 17.20 -23.64 -3.41
CA ASP A 280 16.76 -24.99 -3.04
C ASP A 280 15.48 -25.42 -3.80
N ALA A 281 14.60 -24.47 -4.12
CA ALA A 281 13.37 -24.71 -4.88
C ALA A 281 13.59 -24.93 -6.41
N SER A 282 14.83 -24.83 -6.89
CA SER A 282 15.33 -25.33 -8.19
C SER A 282 14.69 -24.82 -9.49
N ASP A 283 13.79 -23.83 -9.48
CA ASP A 283 13.02 -23.45 -10.70
C ASP A 283 13.02 -21.94 -11.04
N TRP A 284 13.98 -21.15 -10.54
CA TRP A 284 14.10 -19.73 -10.90
C TRP A 284 15.48 -19.32 -11.42
N HIS A 285 15.46 -18.62 -12.56
CA HIS A 285 16.66 -18.21 -13.32
C HIS A 285 17.23 -16.82 -12.93
N LEU A 286 16.91 -16.28 -11.76
CA LEU A 286 17.41 -14.97 -11.34
C LEU A 286 17.96 -15.03 -9.92
N ARG A 287 19.29 -14.91 -9.82
CA ARG A 287 20.00 -14.67 -8.55
C ARG A 287 19.98 -13.16 -8.28
N THR A 288 18.95 -12.66 -7.61
CA THR A 288 18.77 -11.22 -7.35
C THR A 288 18.53 -10.97 -5.87
N HIS A 289 19.21 -9.96 -5.30
CA HIS A 289 18.99 -9.50 -3.92
C HIS A 289 17.53 -9.10 -3.71
N VAL A 290 16.98 -9.14 -2.50
CA VAL A 290 15.55 -8.79 -2.29
C VAL A 290 15.30 -7.31 -2.60
N LEU A 291 16.25 -6.42 -2.30
CA LEU A 291 16.23 -5.01 -2.75
C LEU A 291 16.35 -4.89 -4.29
N ASP A 292 16.91 -5.91 -4.94
CA ASP A 292 16.92 -6.09 -6.39
C ASP A 292 15.75 -6.97 -6.84
N THR A 293 14.62 -6.98 -6.12
CA THR A 293 13.38 -7.57 -6.62
C THR A 293 12.27 -6.52 -6.65
N ASP A 294 11.38 -6.63 -7.64
CA ASP A 294 10.18 -5.79 -7.69
C ASP A 294 9.07 -6.26 -6.72
N TYR A 295 9.34 -7.29 -5.92
CA TYR A 295 8.35 -7.97 -5.07
C TYR A 295 8.36 -7.48 -3.62
N LEU A 296 9.48 -6.98 -3.10
CA LEU A 296 9.57 -6.33 -1.78
C LEU A 296 10.02 -4.88 -1.98
N ILE A 297 9.26 -3.93 -1.43
CA ILE A 297 9.61 -2.51 -1.46
C ILE A 297 9.53 -1.97 -0.04
N SER A 298 10.61 -1.37 0.42
CA SER A 298 10.62 -0.65 1.70
C SER A 298 10.12 0.78 1.50
N VAL A 299 9.30 1.26 2.44
CA VAL A 299 8.63 2.56 2.40
C VAL A 299 8.94 3.27 3.70
N LEU A 300 9.85 4.25 3.65
CA LEU A 300 10.41 4.87 4.84
C LEU A 300 9.87 6.29 5.01
N ARG A 301 9.71 6.71 6.26
CA ARG A 301 9.29 8.07 6.60
C ARG A 301 10.25 9.13 6.04
N ARG A 302 9.72 10.15 5.37
CA ARG A 302 10.54 11.15 4.71
C ARG A 302 11.37 12.01 5.68
N ASP A 303 10.86 12.27 6.88
CA ASP A 303 11.55 13.05 7.90
C ASP A 303 12.72 12.31 8.57
N LYS A 304 12.91 11.02 8.28
CA LYS A 304 14.07 10.21 8.67
C LYS A 304 15.25 10.28 7.70
N GLN A 305 15.21 11.23 6.76
CA GLN A 305 16.29 11.43 5.81
C GLN A 305 17.53 12.01 6.49
N VAL A 306 18.65 11.30 6.38
CA VAL A 306 19.96 11.77 6.85
C VAL A 306 20.73 12.43 5.70
N PRO A 307 21.43 13.55 5.93
CA PRO A 307 22.26 14.18 4.91
C PRO A 307 23.43 13.27 4.50
N MET A 308 23.73 13.20 3.21
CA MET A 308 24.99 12.62 2.75
C MET A 308 26.16 13.50 3.23
N ILE A 309 26.97 12.98 4.15
CA ILE A 309 28.26 13.60 4.49
C ILE A 309 29.23 13.28 3.35
N ARG A 310 29.45 14.24 2.45
CA ARG A 310 30.56 14.16 1.49
C ARG A 310 31.86 14.32 2.27
N GLN A 311 32.58 13.22 2.51
CA GLN A 311 33.96 13.26 3.00
C GLN A 311 34.93 13.69 1.91
#